data_AF-A0A3D1A9F3-F1
#
_entry.id   AF-A0A3D1A9F3-F1
#
_cell.length_a   1.000
_cell.length_b   1.000
_cell.length_c   1.000
_cell.angle_alpha   90.00
_cell.angle_beta   90.00
_cell.angle_gamma   90.00
#
_symmetry.space_group_name_H-M   'P 1'
#
loop_
_entity.id
_entity.type
_entity.pdbx_description
1 polymer ?
#
loop_
_entity_poly.entity_id
_entity_poly.type
_entity_poly.pdbx_seq_one_letter_code
_entity_poly.pdbx_strand_id
1 'polypeptide(L)'
;MTKTETLIEAGLGLAALAALGTYFLYGKKNEPNREKISGWMLKLKGEVLEKVEEVKALNEQEYYNIVDEVAGRYALLRKVGVEELNRLTMDLKGAWAHLGKELMR
;
A
#
# COMPACT_ATOMS: atom_id res chain seq x y z
N MET A 1 12.78 -5.86 -18.35
CA MET A 1 12.23 -6.88 -17.43
C MET A 1 10.72 -6.70 -17.43
N THR A 2 9.99 -7.66 -17.98
CA THR A 2 8.53 -7.62 -18.11
C THR A 2 7.91 -7.79 -16.72
N LYS A 3 7.54 -6.67 -16.09
CA LYS A 3 6.68 -6.65 -14.91
C LYS A 3 5.39 -7.39 -15.27
N THR A 4 5.06 -8.41 -14.50
CA THR A 4 3.85 -9.21 -14.67
C THR A 4 2.64 -8.28 -14.62
N GLU A 5 1.94 -8.12 -15.75
CA GLU A 5 0.71 -7.33 -15.86
C GLU A 5 -0.45 -8.11 -15.20
N THR A 6 -0.35 -8.36 -13.89
CA THR A 6 -1.43 -9.01 -13.14
C THR A 6 -2.52 -7.97 -12.90
N LEU A 7 -3.60 -8.06 -13.67
CA LEU A 7 -4.80 -7.26 -13.51
C LEU A 7 -5.73 -7.93 -12.50
N ILE A 8 -6.04 -7.23 -11.41
CA ILE A 8 -6.99 -7.66 -10.39
C ILE A 8 -8.33 -7.00 -10.72
N GLU A 9 -9.31 -7.77 -11.19
CA GLU A 9 -10.66 -7.29 -11.49
C GLU A 9 -11.53 -7.20 -10.22
N ALA A 10 -12.63 -6.45 -10.28
CA ALA A 10 -13.53 -6.19 -9.14
C ALA A 10 -14.01 -7.43 -8.36
N GLY A 11 -14.03 -8.63 -8.95
CA GLY A 11 -14.34 -9.89 -8.26
C GLY A 11 -13.27 -10.35 -7.25
N LEU A 12 -12.04 -9.83 -7.38
CA LEU A 12 -10.92 -10.06 -6.47
C LEU A 12 -10.66 -8.87 -5.53
N GLY A 13 -11.42 -7.77 -5.66
CA GLY A 13 -11.20 -6.52 -4.94
C GLY A 13 -11.19 -6.69 -3.42
N LEU A 14 -12.16 -7.42 -2.86
CA LEU A 14 -12.24 -7.68 -1.41
C LEU A 14 -11.07 -8.53 -0.90
N ALA A 15 -10.65 -9.55 -1.67
CA ALA A 15 -9.51 -10.39 -1.31
C ALA A 15 -8.20 -9.59 -1.36
N ALA A 16 -8.03 -8.75 -2.39
CA ALA A 16 -6.87 -7.89 -2.52
C ALA A 16 -6.80 -6.83 -1.40
N LEU A 17 -7.93 -6.21 -1.05
CA LEU A 17 -8.02 -5.28 0.08
C LEU A 17 -7.69 -5.96 1.41
N ALA A 18 -8.20 -7.18 1.64
CA ALA A 18 -7.90 -7.95 2.85
C ALA A 18 -6.41 -8.33 2.94
N ALA A 19 -5.80 -8.76 1.83
CA ALA A 19 -4.39 -9.08 1.74
C ALA A 19 -3.50 -7.84 1.98
N LEU A 20 -3.82 -6.72 1.34
CA LEU A 20 -3.14 -5.44 1.55
C LEU A 20 -3.26 -4.97 3.00
N GLY A 21 -4.46 -4.97 3.55
CA GLY A 21 -4.71 -4.56 4.94
C GLY A 21 -3.95 -5.44 5.94
N THR A 22 -3.95 -6.75 5.73
CA THR A 22 -3.17 -7.70 6.53
C THR A 22 -1.68 -7.40 6.44
N TYR A 23 -1.15 -7.19 5.24
CA TYR A 23 0.27 -6.84 5.07
C TYR A 23 0.61 -5.48 5.70
N PHE A 24 -0.25 -4.47 5.57
CA PHE A 24 -0.05 -3.14 6.13
C PHE A 24 0.03 -3.16 7.67
N LEU A 25 -0.71 -4.06 8.32
CA LEU A 25 -0.73 -4.20 9.78
C LEU A 25 0.32 -5.20 10.31
N TYR A 26 0.50 -6.33 9.62
CA TYR A 26 1.23 -7.49 10.13
C TYR A 26 2.44 -7.91 9.30
N GLY A 27 2.72 -7.25 8.16
CA GLY A 27 3.86 -7.58 7.33
C GLY A 27 5.19 -7.51 8.09
N LYS A 28 6.11 -8.44 7.81
CA LYS A 28 7.40 -8.65 8.54
C LYS A 28 8.22 -7.39 8.82
N LYS A 29 8.09 -6.34 8.00
CA LYS A 29 8.78 -5.05 8.21
C LYS A 29 8.20 -4.22 9.37
N ASN A 30 6.97 -4.49 9.81
CA ASN A 30 6.31 -3.77 10.91
C ASN A 30 6.59 -4.39 12.30
N GLU A 31 7.24 -5.56 12.40
CA GLU A 31 7.41 -6.32 13.65
C GLU A 31 8.23 -5.61 14.75
N PRO A 32 9.40 -5.02 14.49
CA PRO A 32 10.20 -4.37 15.53
C PRO A 32 9.76 -2.94 15.88
N ASN A 33 8.77 -2.36 15.17
CA ASN A 33 8.44 -0.93 15.27
C ASN A 33 6.94 -0.64 15.51
N ARG A 34 6.13 -1.65 15.90
CA ARG A 34 4.68 -1.48 16.15
C ARG A 34 4.38 -0.40 17.20
N GLU A 35 5.25 -0.25 18.19
CA GLU A 35 5.11 0.77 19.25
C GLU A 35 5.34 2.21 18.78
N LYS A 36 5.96 2.42 17.61
CA LYS A 36 6.30 3.75 17.07
C LYS A 36 5.47 4.12 15.83
N ILE A 37 4.36 3.44 15.58
CA ILE A 37 3.48 3.80 14.47
C ILE A 37 2.78 5.12 14.81
N SER A 38 3.10 6.17 14.04
CA SER A 38 2.44 7.45 14.21
C SER A 38 1.02 7.42 13.62
N GLY A 39 0.12 8.22 14.17
CA GLY A 39 -1.27 8.29 13.69
C GLY A 39 -1.38 8.72 12.22
N TRP A 40 -0.40 9.49 11.70
CA TRP A 40 -0.40 9.89 10.29
C TRP A 40 -0.06 8.73 9.35
N MET A 41 0.78 7.78 9.78
CA MET A 41 1.08 6.59 8.97
C MET A 41 -0.15 5.69 8.82
N LEU A 42 -0.93 5.53 9.89
CA LEU A 42 -2.18 4.76 9.85
C LEU A 42 -3.19 5.39 8.91
N LYS A 43 -3.32 6.72 8.95
CA LYS A 43 -4.19 7.45 8.02
C LYS A 43 -3.74 7.29 6.57
N LEU A 44 -2.44 7.43 6.29
CA LEU A 44 -1.89 7.21 4.95
C LEU A 44 -2.19 5.79 4.43
N LYS A 45 -1.97 4.76 5.26
CA LYS A 45 -2.30 3.36 4.95
C LYS A 45 -3.79 3.18 4.63
N GLY A 46 -4.67 3.81 5.42
CA GLY A 46 -6.13 3.78 5.20
C GLY A 46 -6.52 4.46 3.89
N GLU A 47 -6.04 5.67 3.63
CA GLU A 47 -6.34 6.41 2.39
C GLU A 47 -5.90 5.66 1.12
N VAL A 48 -4.81 4.89 1.19
CA VAL A 48 -4.39 4.02 0.08
C VAL A 48 -5.41 2.89 -0.14
N LEU A 49 -5.91 2.24 0.91
CA LEU A 49 -6.92 1.18 0.80
C LEU A 49 -8.24 1.73 0.25
N GLU A 50 -8.68 2.90 0.73
CA GLU A 50 -9.89 3.58 0.25
C GLU A 50 -9.80 3.85 -1.26
N LYS A 51 -8.68 4.41 -1.75
CA LYS A 51 -8.48 4.61 -3.19
C LYS A 51 -8.40 3.32 -3.99
N VAL A 52 -7.84 2.26 -3.42
CA VAL A 52 -7.81 0.94 -4.05
C VAL A 52 -9.23 0.37 -4.16
N GLU A 53 -10.11 0.61 -3.18
CA GLU A 53 -11.51 0.19 -3.22
C GLU A 53 -12.31 0.93 -4.32
N GLU A 54 -11.96 2.18 -4.60
CA GLU A 54 -12.65 2.99 -5.63
C GLU A 54 -12.34 2.57 -7.07
N VAL A 55 -11.23 1.86 -7.33
CA VAL A 55 -10.83 1.46 -8.68
C VAL A 55 -11.46 0.14 -9.11
N LYS A 56 -11.95 0.08 -10.35
CA LYS A 56 -12.62 -1.10 -10.93
C LYS A 56 -11.67 -2.26 -11.24
N ALA A 57 -10.44 -1.93 -11.57
CA ALA A 57 -9.38 -2.87 -11.88
C ALA A 57 -8.07 -2.30 -11.37
N LEU A 58 -7.29 -3.14 -10.70
CA LEU A 58 -6.03 -2.75 -10.08
C LEU A 58 -4.90 -3.53 -10.73
N ASN A 59 -3.96 -2.82 -11.34
CA ASN A 59 -2.67 -3.37 -11.73
C ASN A 59 -1.55 -2.73 -10.91
N GLU A 60 -0.32 -3.22 -11.08
CA GLU A 60 0.83 -2.74 -10.31
C GLU A 60 1.07 -1.24 -10.49
N GLN A 61 0.98 -0.77 -11.73
CA GLN A 61 1.24 0.63 -12.04
C GLN A 61 0.17 1.52 -11.40
N GLU A 62 -1.09 1.12 -11.47
CA GLU A 62 -2.21 1.85 -10.85
C GLU A 62 -2.07 1.88 -9.33
N TYR A 63 -1.73 0.74 -8.72
CA TYR A 63 -1.45 0.67 -7.29
C TYR A 63 -0.29 1.60 -6.89
N TYR A 64 0.80 1.64 -7.67
CA TYR A 64 1.94 2.50 -7.38
C TYR A 64 1.58 3.98 -7.53
N ASN A 65 0.77 4.33 -8.53
CA ASN A 65 0.26 5.68 -8.72
C ASN A 65 -0.59 6.12 -7.53
N ILE A 66 -1.50 5.27 -7.04
CA ILE A 66 -2.30 5.52 -5.83
C ILE A 66 -1.40 5.80 -4.63
N VAL A 67 -0.39 4.94 -4.40
CA VAL A 67 0.55 5.10 -3.28
C VAL A 67 1.33 6.41 -3.39
N ASP A 68 1.82 6.75 -4.58
CA ASP A 68 2.57 8.00 -4.81
C ASP A 68 1.70 9.25 -4.66
N GLU A 69 0.46 9.21 -5.16
CA GLU A 69 -0.49 10.31 -5.02
C GLU A 69 -0.77 10.61 -3.55
N VAL A 70 -1.11 9.58 -2.76
CA VAL A 70 -1.40 9.74 -1.33
C VAL A 70 -0.14 10.22 -0.59
N ALA A 71 1.02 9.59 -0.84
CA ALA A 71 2.27 10.01 -0.20
C ALA A 71 2.65 11.45 -0.54
N GLY A 72 2.42 11.90 -1.78
CA GLY A 72 2.64 13.27 -2.22
C GLY A 72 1.84 14.29 -1.41
N ARG A 73 0.59 13.98 -1.04
CA ARG A 73 -0.22 14.83 -0.16
C ARG A 73 0.39 14.96 1.24
N TYR A 74 0.93 13.87 1.77
CA TYR A 74 1.57 13.85 3.10
C TYR A 74 2.95 14.52 3.10
N ALA A 75 3.68 14.52 1.98
CA ALA A 75 4.95 15.22 1.84
C ALA A 75 4.84 16.74 2.08
N LEU A 76 3.66 17.31 1.84
CA LEU A 76 3.38 18.73 2.07
C LEU A 76 3.13 19.06 3.56
N LEU A 77 2.96 18.06 4.42
CA LEU A 77 2.67 18.24 5.84
C LEU A 77 3.96 18.42 6.64
N ARG A 78 4.11 19.56 7.31
CA ARG A 78 5.29 19.89 8.15
C ARG A 78 5.59 18.91 9.29
N LYS A 79 4.65 18.04 9.65
CA LYS A 79 4.78 17.06 10.75
C LYS A 79 5.30 15.69 10.29
N VAL A 80 5.51 15.50 8.99
CA VAL A 80 5.92 14.23 8.39
C VAL A 80 7.42 14.29 8.07
N GLY A 81 8.19 13.35 8.60
CA GLY A 81 9.61 13.21 8.27
C GLY A 81 9.78 12.64 6.86
N VAL A 82 10.58 13.29 6.01
CA VAL A 82 10.76 12.88 4.60
C VAL A 82 11.30 11.45 4.49
N GLU A 83 12.25 11.07 5.34
CA GLU A 83 12.82 9.71 5.34
C GLU A 83 11.78 8.66 5.76
N GLU A 84 10.97 8.98 6.76
CA GLU A 84 9.93 8.09 7.27
C GLU A 84 8.80 7.91 6.25
N LEU A 85 8.41 9.00 5.58
CA LEU A 85 7.47 8.95 4.47
C LEU A 85 8.00 8.09 3.31
N ASN A 86 9.24 8.30 2.90
CA ASN A 86 9.85 7.52 1.82
C ASN A 86 9.91 6.03 2.16
N ARG A 87 10.31 5.68 3.40
CA ARG A 87 10.31 4.30 3.88
C ARG A 87 8.90 3.71 3.85
N LEU A 88 7.91 4.44 4.35
CA LEU A 88 6.52 3.98 4.31
C LEU A 88 6.02 3.77 2.88
N THR A 89 6.25 4.73 1.98
CA THR A 89 5.88 4.63 0.56
C THR A 89 6.49 3.38 -0.10
N MET A 90 7.78 3.11 0.15
CA MET A 90 8.44 1.91 -0.36
C MET A 90 7.85 0.63 0.22
N ASP A 91 7.49 0.64 1.50
CA ASP A 91 6.89 -0.51 2.17
C ASP A 91 5.47 -0.81 1.65
N LEU A 92 4.67 0.22 1.37
CA LEU A 92 3.36 0.07 0.75
C LEU A 92 3.49 -0.48 -0.67
N LYS A 93 4.36 0.08 -1.51
CA LYS A 93 4.62 -0.49 -2.86
C LYS A 93 5.09 -1.95 -2.78
N GLY A 94 5.88 -2.29 -1.76
CA GLY A 94 6.31 -3.66 -1.49
C GLY A 94 5.17 -4.64 -1.20
N ALA A 95 4.01 -4.17 -0.73
CA ALA A 95 2.83 -5.00 -0.49
C ALA A 95 2.30 -5.63 -1.80
N TRP A 96 2.49 -4.97 -2.95
CA TRP A 96 2.10 -5.51 -4.24
C TRP A 96 2.81 -6.85 -4.55
N ALA A 97 4.10 -6.94 -4.22
CA ALA A 97 4.85 -8.18 -4.41
C ALA A 97 4.35 -9.32 -3.49
N HIS A 98 3.67 -8.99 -2.40
CA HIS A 98 3.02 -9.96 -1.53
C HIS A 98 1.63 -10.36 -2.06
N LEU A 99 0.82 -9.39 -2.48
CA LEU A 99 -0.44 -9.61 -3.17
C LEU A 99 -0.30 -10.56 -4.35
N GLY A 100 0.68 -10.32 -5.22
CA GLY A 100 0.92 -11.18 -6.38
C GLY A 100 1.19 -12.63 -5.97
N LYS A 101 1.87 -12.86 -4.83
CA LYS A 101 2.11 -14.22 -4.31
C LYS A 101 0.86 -14.85 -3.69
N GLU A 102 0.00 -14.07 -3.05
CA GLU A 102 -1.22 -14.58 -2.44
C GLU A 102 -2.32 -14.85 -3.47
N LEU A 103 -2.42 -14.01 -4.51
CA LEU A 103 -3.41 -14.16 -5.58
C LEU A 103 -3.02 -15.18 -6.65
N MET A 104 -1.72 -15.46 -6.83
CA MET A 104 -1.23 -16.53 -7.71
C MET A 104 -1.08 -17.88 -6.98
N ARG A 105 -1.65 -18.04 -5.79
CA ARG A 105 -1.61 -19.28 -5.01
C ARG A 105 -2.70 -20.27 -5.43
#